data_AF-A0AAU0WPJ4-F1
#
_entry.id   AF-A0AAU0WPJ4-F1
#
_cell.length_a   1.000
_cell.length_b   1.000
_cell.length_c   1.000
_cell.angle_alpha   90.00
_cell.angle_beta   90.00
_cell.angle_gamma   90.00
#
_symmetry.space_group_name_H-M   'P 1'
#
loop_
_entity.id
_entity.type
_entity.pdbx_description
1 polymer ?
#
loop_
_entity_poly.entity_id
_entity_poly.type
_entity_poly.pdbx_seq_one_letter_code
_entity_poly.pdbx_strand_id
1 'polypeptide(L)'
;MFDALGAIPWGERARRELRAAGETSRRRAPDARDQLTAHELQIVQLAAEGLTNREIGQRLYLSHRTVSSHLHRIFPKLGVASRAELRTVVSALR
;
A
#
# COMPACT_ATOMS: atom_id res chain seq x y z
N MET A 1 11.61 8.30 26.66
CA MET A 1 11.06 7.01 27.13
C MET A 1 9.54 7.05 26.95
N PHE A 2 9.06 6.64 25.77
CA PHE A 2 7.64 6.45 25.47
C PHE A 2 7.48 5.07 24.83
N ASP A 3 7.51 4.07 25.71
CA ASP A 3 7.21 2.66 25.43
C ASP A 3 5.71 2.34 25.61
N ALA A 4 4.84 3.35 25.57
CA ALA A 4 3.43 3.19 25.86
C ALA A 4 2.60 3.88 24.79
N LEU A 5 2.13 3.10 23.81
CA LEU A 5 0.78 3.19 23.22
C LEU A 5 0.66 2.11 22.13
N GLY A 6 0.44 0.87 22.58
CA GLY A 6 -0.50 -0.05 21.94
C GLY A 6 -0.31 -0.34 20.45
N ALA A 7 0.92 -0.54 19.98
CA ALA A 7 1.15 -1.18 18.68
C ALA A 7 0.74 -2.66 18.79
N ILE A 8 -0.56 -2.92 18.78
CA ILE A 8 -1.08 -4.28 18.64
C ILE A 8 -0.44 -4.85 17.36
N PRO A 9 0.23 -6.01 17.41
CA PRO A 9 0.83 -6.60 16.23
C PRO A 9 -0.28 -7.11 15.32
N TRP A 10 -0.88 -6.24 14.51
CA TRP A 10 -1.74 -6.64 13.39
C TRP A 10 -0.90 -7.10 12.18
N GLY A 11 0.24 -7.74 12.47
CA GLY A 11 1.13 -8.36 11.50
C GLY A 11 0.66 -9.74 11.01
N GLU A 12 -0.25 -10.41 11.72
CA GLU A 12 -0.56 -11.83 11.44
C GLU A 12 -1.85 -12.09 10.66
N ARG A 13 -2.76 -11.11 10.46
CA ARG A 13 -4.10 -11.42 9.89
C ARG A 13 -4.21 -11.32 8.35
N ALA A 14 -3.17 -10.87 7.66
CA ALA A 14 -3.17 -10.69 6.21
C ALA A 14 -2.25 -11.68 5.46
N ARG A 15 -1.94 -12.85 6.05
CA ARG A 15 -1.03 -13.85 5.46
C ARG A 15 -1.72 -14.95 4.65
N ARG A 16 -3.04 -14.91 4.42
CA ARG A 16 -3.77 -16.09 3.90
C ARG A 16 -4.13 -16.15 2.41
N GLU A 17 -3.80 -15.16 1.58
CA GLU A 17 -4.30 -15.14 0.18
C GLU A 17 -3.21 -15.02 -0.91
N LEU A 18 -1.93 -14.84 -0.58
CA LEU A 18 -0.89 -14.58 -1.60
C LEU A 18 -0.12 -15.85 -1.99
N ARG A 19 -0.79 -16.79 -2.67
CA ARG A 19 -0.11 -17.89 -3.38
C ARG A 19 -0.56 -18.13 -4.83
N ALA A 20 -1.35 -17.26 -5.46
CA ALA A 20 -1.97 -17.61 -6.74
C ALA A 20 -1.50 -16.86 -8.00
N ALA A 21 -0.72 -15.77 -7.93
CA ALA A 21 -0.47 -14.95 -9.12
C ALA A 21 1.02 -14.73 -9.40
N GLY A 22 1.69 -15.81 -9.78
CA GLY A 22 2.78 -15.70 -10.74
C GLY A 22 2.21 -15.25 -12.09
N GLU A 23 3.02 -14.51 -12.82
CA GLU A 23 2.87 -14.17 -14.23
C GLU A 23 2.04 -12.93 -14.61
N THR A 24 2.74 -12.04 -15.33
CA THR A 24 2.25 -11.09 -16.34
C THR A 24 2.22 -9.60 -15.95
N SER A 25 3.41 -9.01 -16.00
CA SER A 25 3.75 -7.57 -16.04
C SER A 25 3.14 -6.78 -17.22
N ARG A 26 1.96 -7.10 -17.76
CA ARG A 26 1.45 -6.37 -18.95
C ARG A 26 -0.05 -6.25 -19.16
N ARG A 27 -0.90 -6.70 -18.24
CA ARG A 27 -2.36 -6.55 -18.37
C ARG A 27 -3.02 -6.42 -17.01
N ARG A 28 -3.09 -5.23 -16.39
CA ARG A 28 -4.09 -4.98 -15.33
C ARG A 28 -4.17 -3.55 -14.79
N ALA A 29 -5.06 -2.75 -15.39
CA ALA A 29 -5.67 -1.61 -14.73
C ALA A 29 -7.10 -1.86 -14.17
N PRO A 30 -7.81 -2.96 -14.49
CA PRO A 30 -9.03 -3.33 -13.76
C PRO A 30 -8.73 -4.03 -12.42
N ASP A 31 -7.99 -5.15 -12.42
CA ASP A 31 -7.88 -5.99 -11.22
C ASP A 31 -6.95 -5.44 -10.13
N ALA A 32 -6.16 -4.40 -10.43
CA ALA A 32 -5.32 -3.75 -9.43
C ALA A 32 -6.17 -3.00 -8.37
N ARG A 33 -7.31 -2.43 -8.78
CA ARG A 33 -8.29 -1.84 -7.86
C ARG A 33 -9.02 -2.90 -7.06
N ASP A 34 -9.39 -4.01 -7.69
CA ASP A 34 -10.13 -5.10 -7.04
C ASP A 34 -9.30 -5.85 -5.99
N GLN A 35 -7.96 -5.78 -6.09
CA GLN A 35 -7.03 -6.40 -5.13
C GLN A 35 -6.69 -5.52 -3.92
N LEU A 36 -7.13 -4.25 -3.90
CA LEU A 36 -6.86 -3.32 -2.81
C LEU A 36 -8.14 -3.05 -2.00
N THR A 37 -7.99 -3.09 -0.68
CA THR A 37 -9.01 -2.56 0.21
C THR A 37 -9.13 -1.04 0.05
N ALA A 38 -10.28 -0.46 0.39
CA ALA A 38 -10.49 0.98 0.34
C ALA A 38 -9.42 1.77 1.12
N HIS A 39 -8.94 1.22 2.24
CA HIS A 39 -7.89 1.84 3.05
C HIS A 39 -6.50 1.76 2.37
N GLU A 40 -6.15 0.63 1.76
CA GLU A 40 -4.92 0.51 0.98
C GLU A 40 -4.92 1.45 -0.24
N LEU A 41 -6.08 1.62 -0.89
CA LEU A 41 -6.25 2.56 -1.99
C LEU A 41 -5.99 4.00 -1.55
N GLN A 42 -6.49 4.42 -0.38
CA GLN A 42 -6.21 5.75 0.18
C GLN A 42 -4.70 5.97 0.41
N ILE A 43 -4.01 4.99 1.00
CA ILE A 43 -2.55 5.06 1.22
C ILE A 43 -1.82 5.21 -0.12
N VAL A 44 -2.21 4.44 -1.13
CA VAL A 44 -1.63 4.48 -2.48
C VAL A 44 -1.87 5.80 -3.19
N GLN A 45 -3.07 6.36 -3.10
CA GLN A 45 -3.41 7.65 -3.68
C GLN A 45 -2.54 8.76 -3.10
N LEU A 46 -2.49 8.85 -1.77
CA LEU A 46 -1.65 9.82 -1.07
C LEU A 46 -0.16 9.63 -1.40
N ALA A 47 0.29 8.38 -1.57
CA ALA A 47 1.64 8.10 -2.00
C ALA A 47 1.91 8.51 -3.47
N ALA A 48 0.95 8.29 -4.37
CA ALA A 48 1.05 8.72 -5.76
C ALA A 48 1.03 10.25 -5.93
N GLU A 49 0.38 10.96 -5.01
CA GLU A 49 0.40 12.42 -4.91
C GLU A 49 1.75 12.99 -4.42
N GLY A 50 2.67 12.14 -3.97
CA GLY A 50 4.02 12.52 -3.57
C GLY A 50 4.23 12.69 -2.05
N LEU A 51 3.21 12.44 -1.22
CA LEU A 51 3.31 12.60 0.24
C LEU A 51 4.24 11.56 0.89
N THR A 52 5.20 11.99 1.68
CA THR A 52 6.08 11.09 2.43
C THR A 52 5.28 10.18 3.37
N ASN A 53 5.84 9.03 3.76
CA ASN A 53 5.18 8.10 4.70
C ASN A 53 4.81 8.78 6.03
N ARG A 54 5.53 9.84 6.42
CA ARG A 54 5.25 10.64 7.60
C ARG A 54 3.99 11.51 7.41
N GLU A 55 3.87 12.19 6.28
CA GLU A 55 2.69 13.00 5.95
C GLU A 55 1.44 12.16 5.74
N ILE A 56 1.58 10.99 5.09
CA ILE A 56 0.49 10.01 4.97
C ILE A 56 0.08 9.53 6.36
N GLY A 57 1.05 9.20 7.21
CA GLY A 57 0.79 8.77 8.57
C GLY A 57 0.04 9.83 9.38
N GLN A 58 0.44 11.11 9.26
CA GLN A 58 -0.27 12.21 9.90
C GLN A 58 -1.71 12.36 9.42
N ARG A 59 -1.97 12.23 8.11
CA ARG A 59 -3.33 12.33 7.55
C ARG A 59 -4.24 11.16 7.92
N LEU A 60 -3.67 9.96 8.01
CA LEU A 60 -4.42 8.72 8.28
C LEU A 60 -4.35 8.30 9.76
N TYR A 61 -3.74 9.11 10.63
CA TYR A 61 -3.50 8.78 12.04
C TYR A 61 -2.73 7.47 12.24
N LEU A 62 -1.73 7.22 11.38
CA LEU A 62 -0.85 6.06 11.39
C LEU A 62 0.61 6.47 11.63
N SER A 63 1.40 5.54 12.17
CA SER A 63 2.86 5.68 12.18
C SER A 63 3.42 5.57 10.76
N HIS A 64 4.47 6.35 10.47
CA HIS A 64 5.23 6.25 9.21
C HIS A 64 5.76 4.82 8.92
N ARG A 65 6.00 4.02 9.97
CA ARG A 65 6.41 2.61 9.86
C ARG A 65 5.24 1.76 9.37
N THR A 66 4.04 1.99 9.91
CA THR A 66 2.81 1.32 9.48
C THR A 66 2.53 1.60 8.00
N VAL A 67 2.62 2.87 7.58
CA VAL A 67 2.49 3.25 6.17
C VAL A 67 3.53 2.53 5.30
N SER A 68 4.79 2.48 5.74
CA SER A 68 5.84 1.74 5.03
C SER A 68 5.51 0.25 4.89
N SER A 69 4.97 -0.38 5.93
CA SER A 69 4.56 -1.78 5.90
C SER A 69 3.35 -2.01 4.98
N HIS A 70 2.40 -1.08 4.91
CA HIS A 70 1.31 -1.13 3.94
C HIS A 70 1.86 -1.05 2.51
N LEU A 71 2.69 -0.04 2.20
CA LEU A 71 3.26 0.12 0.87
C LEU A 71 4.07 -1.11 0.44
N HIS A 72 4.86 -1.70 1.33
CA HIS A 72 5.61 -2.93 1.04
C HIS A 72 4.72 -4.11 0.65
N ARG A 73 3.50 -4.19 1.18
CA ARG A 73 2.52 -5.24 0.81
C ARG A 73 1.71 -4.87 -0.44
N ILE A 74 1.51 -3.59 -0.69
CA ILE A 74 0.70 -3.09 -1.80
C ILE A 74 1.49 -3.05 -3.12
N PHE A 75 2.77 -2.70 -3.08
CA PHE A 75 3.64 -2.66 -4.25
C PHE A 75 3.61 -3.96 -5.09
N PRO A 76 3.81 -5.15 -4.51
CA PRO A 76 3.72 -6.39 -5.27
C PRO A 76 2.30 -6.68 -5.76
N LYS A 77 1.23 -6.31 -5.02
CA LYS A 77 -0.16 -6.45 -5.49
C LYS A 77 -0.45 -5.59 -6.73
N LEU A 78 0.21 -4.44 -6.82
CA LEU A 78 0.10 -3.51 -7.96
C LEU A 78 1.13 -3.80 -9.06
N GLY A 79 2.05 -4.75 -8.85
CA GLY A 79 3.15 -5.02 -9.78
C GLY A 79 4.13 -3.86 -9.96
N VAL A 80 4.24 -2.97 -8.97
CA VAL A 80 5.17 -1.83 -8.99
C VAL A 80 6.38 -2.10 -8.12
N ALA A 81 7.57 -1.72 -8.60
CA ALA A 81 8.81 -1.86 -7.82
C ALA A 81 9.15 -0.57 -7.06
N SER A 82 8.62 0.58 -7.51
CA SER A 82 9.00 1.87 -6.98
C SER A 82 7.82 2.82 -6.79
N ARG A 83 8.03 3.81 -5.92
CA ARG A 83 7.09 4.90 -5.69
C ARG A 83 6.86 5.75 -6.95
N ALA A 84 7.84 5.84 -7.84
CA ALA A 84 7.70 6.54 -9.11
C ALA A 84 6.69 5.83 -10.03
N GLU A 85 6.77 4.50 -10.11
CA GLU A 85 5.81 3.68 -10.86
C GLU A 85 4.41 3.75 -10.27
N LEU A 86 4.29 3.90 -8.94
CA LEU A 86 3.00 4.06 -8.26
C LEU A 86 2.19 5.22 -8.83
N ARG A 87 2.84 6.36 -9.12
CA ARG A 87 2.18 7.52 -9.72
C ARG A 87 1.58 7.19 -11.08
N THR A 88 2.34 6.49 -11.92
CA THR A 88 1.90 6.07 -13.25
C THR A 88 0.70 5.12 -13.15
N VAL A 89 0.77 4.10 -12.30
CA VAL A 89 -0.33 3.13 -12.12
C VAL A 89 -1.58 3.81 -11.58
N VAL A 90 -1.47 4.65 -10.56
CA VAL A 90 -2.63 5.34 -9.98
C VAL A 90 -3.26 6.35 -10.94
N SER A 91 -2.46 7.03 -11.76
CA SER A 91 -3.00 7.90 -12.81
C SER A 91 -3.80 7.12 -13.87
N ALA A 92 -3.40 5.89 -14.17
CA ALA A 92 -4.09 5.00 -15.11
C ALA A 92 -5.32 4.31 -14.48
N LEU A 93 -5.42 4.31 -13.15
CA LEU A 93 -6.64 3.89 -12.48
C LEU A 93 -7.75 4.92 -12.76
N ARG A 94 -7.49 6.22 -12.61
CA ARG A 94 -8.51 7.29 -12.64
C ARG A 94 -9.47 7.18 -13.83
#